data_AF-A0A7S0MDT6-F1
#
_entry.id   AF-A0A7S0MDT6-F1
#
_cell.length_a   1.000
_cell.length_b   1.000
_cell.length_c   1.000
_cell.angle_alpha   90.00
_cell.angle_beta   90.00
_cell.angle_gamma   90.00
#
_symmetry.space_group_name_H-M   'P 1'
#
loop_
_entity.id
_entity.type
_entity.pdbx_description
1 polymer ?
#
loop_
_entity_poly.entity_id
_entity_poly.type
_entity_poly.pdbx_seq_one_letter_code
_entity_poly.pdbx_strand_id
1 'polypeptide(L)'
;TNLDGISESCPFAFRQEESYLPNSSKKALNIIQRQLEHFNKRDVENLVNMFSEDATLSDLQTNAVLAQGVAAIRSHYDRFFETPVQCLLLGRLSIGNVVVDRQLL
;
A
#
# COMPACT_ATOMS: atom_id res chain seq x y z
N THR A 1 -29.67 11.49 -41.97
CA THR A 1 -28.25 11.76 -41.68
C THR A 1 -28.06 11.54 -40.20
N ASN A 2 -27.58 10.36 -39.80
CA ASN A 2 -27.43 10.00 -38.39
C ASN A 2 -26.23 10.73 -37.80
N LEU A 3 -26.44 11.34 -36.65
CA LEU A 3 -25.41 11.88 -35.78
C LEU A 3 -24.94 10.79 -34.80
N ASP A 4 -24.50 9.64 -35.33
CA ASP A 4 -23.89 8.56 -34.54
C ASP A 4 -22.36 8.71 -34.49
N GLY A 5 -21.88 9.94 -34.35
CA GLY A 5 -20.46 10.23 -34.38
C GLY A 5 -20.14 11.42 -33.48
N ILE A 6 -19.94 11.14 -32.19
CA ILE A 6 -18.93 11.72 -31.27
C ILE A 6 -19.31 11.32 -29.83
N SER A 7 -18.30 10.90 -29.04
CA SER A 7 -18.29 10.58 -27.59
C SER A 7 -18.64 9.12 -27.24
N GLU A 8 -17.78 8.27 -26.69
CA GLU A 8 -16.90 8.51 -25.53
C GLU A 8 -15.45 8.07 -25.77
N SER A 9 -14.65 9.10 -26.04
CA SER A 9 -13.21 9.16 -25.98
C SER A 9 -12.70 9.09 -24.54
N CYS A 10 -12.13 7.96 -24.13
CA CYS A 10 -10.94 7.89 -23.27
C CYS A 10 -10.44 6.44 -23.18
N PRO A 11 -9.41 6.04 -23.96
CA PRO A 11 -8.79 4.72 -23.82
C PRO A 11 -7.97 4.59 -22.52
N PHE A 12 -7.96 5.63 -21.67
CA PHE A 12 -7.19 5.74 -20.44
C PHE A 12 -8.04 5.64 -19.17
N ALA A 13 -9.25 5.07 -19.26
CA ALA A 13 -9.87 4.52 -18.07
C ALA A 13 -9.07 3.26 -17.69
N PHE A 14 -8.09 3.40 -16.80
CA PHE A 14 -7.39 2.29 -16.14
C PHE A 14 -8.41 1.51 -15.28
N ARG A 15 -9.33 0.79 -15.93
CA ARG A 15 -9.97 -0.35 -15.32
C ARG A 15 -8.89 -1.43 -15.36
N GLN A 16 -8.13 -1.57 -14.27
CA GLN A 16 -7.18 -2.67 -14.16
C GLN A 16 -7.98 -3.98 -14.25
N GLU A 17 -8.03 -4.58 -15.43
CA GLU A 17 -8.53 -5.93 -15.59
C GLU A 17 -7.56 -6.87 -14.86
N GLU A 18 -8.01 -7.40 -13.72
CA GLU A 18 -7.24 -8.23 -12.79
C GLU A 18 -6.61 -9.48 -13.43
N SER A 19 -7.04 -9.84 -14.64
CA SER A 19 -6.59 -10.98 -15.44
C SER A 19 -5.20 -10.82 -16.05
N TYR A 20 -4.67 -9.59 -16.20
CA TYR A 20 -3.37 -9.34 -16.85
C TYR A 20 -2.24 -8.98 -15.88
N LEU A 21 -2.51 -8.90 -14.58
CA LEU A 21 -1.46 -8.60 -13.61
C LEU A 21 -0.52 -9.80 -13.45
N PRO A 22 0.82 -9.60 -13.49
CA PRO A 22 1.76 -10.64 -13.12
C PRO A 22 1.40 -11.22 -11.75
N ASN A 23 1.59 -12.53 -11.55
CA ASN A 23 1.30 -13.18 -10.27
C ASN A 23 2.01 -12.51 -9.08
N SER A 24 3.21 -11.95 -9.30
CA SER A 24 3.94 -11.16 -8.31
C SER A 24 3.19 -9.90 -7.88
N SER A 25 2.64 -9.14 -8.83
CA SER A 25 1.79 -7.97 -8.55
C SER A 25 0.55 -8.37 -7.77
N LYS A 26 -0.14 -9.45 -8.16
CA LYS A 26 -1.34 -9.91 -7.43
C LYS A 26 -1.02 -10.30 -5.98
N LYS A 27 0.10 -11.00 -5.76
CA LYS A 27 0.57 -11.37 -4.41
C LYS A 27 0.92 -10.14 -3.58
N ALA A 28 1.67 -9.20 -4.15
CA ALA A 28 2.06 -7.96 -3.46
C ALA A 28 0.82 -7.12 -3.08
N LEU A 29 -0.14 -6.97 -4.00
CA LEU A 29 -1.40 -6.28 -3.73
C LEU A 29 -2.18 -6.89 -2.56
N ASN A 30 -2.27 -8.23 -2.48
CA ASN A 30 -2.95 -8.90 -1.39
C ASN A 30 -2.24 -8.70 -0.04
N ILE A 31 -0.91 -8.77 -0.02
CA ILE A 31 -0.10 -8.51 1.18
C ILE A 31 -0.33 -7.07 1.68
N ILE A 32 -0.18 -6.07 0.81
CA ILE A 32 -0.33 -4.67 1.23
C ILE A 32 -1.77 -4.32 1.60
N GLN A 33 -2.76 -4.98 1.00
CA GLN A 33 -4.16 -4.82 1.43
C GLN A 33 -4.37 -5.28 2.89
N ARG A 34 -3.85 -6.45 3.25
CA ARG A 34 -3.91 -6.95 4.63
C ARG A 34 -3.12 -6.08 5.60
N GLN A 35 -1.96 -5.55 5.17
CA GLN A 35 -1.15 -4.63 5.97
C GLN A 35 -1.95 -3.37 6.35
N LEU A 36 -2.64 -2.77 5.38
CA LEU A 36 -3.52 -1.62 5.61
C LEU A 36 -4.67 -1.94 6.59
N GLU A 37 -5.24 -3.14 6.50
CA GLU A 37 -6.30 -3.59 7.42
C GLU A 37 -5.79 -3.72 8.87
N HIS A 38 -4.62 -4.33 9.08
CA HIS A 38 -4.01 -4.42 10.40
C HIS A 38 -3.59 -3.04 10.93
N PHE A 39 -3.04 -2.18 10.08
CA PHE A 39 -2.69 -0.79 10.43
C PHE A 39 -3.92 -0.02 10.93
N ASN A 40 -5.03 -0.04 10.19
CA ASN A 40 -6.25 0.68 10.58
C ASN A 40 -6.94 0.09 11.82
N LYS A 41 -6.73 -1.20 12.11
CA LYS A 41 -7.15 -1.85 13.36
C LYS A 41 -6.19 -1.59 14.53
N ARG A 42 -5.04 -0.96 14.28
CA ARG A 42 -3.93 -0.78 15.24
C ARG A 42 -3.46 -2.10 15.85
N ASP A 43 -3.51 -3.15 15.03
CA ASP A 43 -3.15 -4.52 15.39
C ASP A 43 -1.64 -4.70 15.16
N VAL A 44 -0.83 -4.21 16.12
CA VAL A 44 0.64 -4.19 16.01
C VAL A 44 1.19 -5.60 15.82
N GLU A 45 0.68 -6.58 16.55
CA GLU A 45 1.13 -7.97 16.47
C GLU A 45 1.05 -8.50 15.04
N ASN A 46 -0.14 -8.43 14.43
CA ASN A 46 -0.31 -8.95 13.08
C ASN A 46 0.34 -8.05 12.02
N LEU A 47 0.39 -6.73 12.23
CA LEU A 47 1.08 -5.80 11.32
C LEU A 47 2.58 -6.11 11.24
N VAL A 48 3.24 -6.27 12.38
CA VAL A 48 4.69 -6.53 12.47
C VAL A 48 5.04 -7.89 11.86
N ASN A 49 4.18 -8.90 12.04
CA ASN A 49 4.38 -10.24 11.46
C ASN A 49 4.35 -10.27 9.92
N MET A 50 4.02 -9.15 9.26
CA MET A 50 4.07 -9.03 7.80
C MET A 50 5.44 -8.62 7.26
N PHE A 51 6.36 -8.17 8.12
CA PHE A 51 7.70 -7.73 7.74
C PHE A 51 8.69 -8.90 7.81
N SER A 52 9.73 -8.88 6.97
CA SER A 52 10.87 -9.78 7.11
C SER A 52 11.69 -9.43 8.35
N GLU A 53 12.44 -10.40 8.88
CA GLU A 53 13.29 -10.21 10.08
C GLU A 53 14.29 -9.05 9.92
N ASP A 54 14.75 -8.81 8.70
CA ASP A 54 15.74 -7.82 8.30
C ASP A 54 15.14 -6.56 7.64
N ALA A 55 13.81 -6.38 7.67
CA ALA A 55 13.13 -5.29 6.99
C ALA A 55 13.60 -3.89 7.47
N THR A 56 13.59 -2.92 6.56
CA THR A 56 13.87 -1.50 6.84
C THR A 56 12.62 -0.67 6.66
N LEU A 57 12.33 0.20 7.63
CA LEU A 57 11.37 1.29 7.49
C LEU A 57 12.15 2.60 7.30
N SER A 58 11.89 3.30 6.20
CA SER A 58 12.57 4.55 5.85
C SER A 58 11.60 5.67 5.53
N ASP A 59 12.00 6.88 5.85
CA ASP A 59 11.36 8.10 5.33
C ASP A 59 11.91 8.37 3.91
N LEU A 60 11.03 8.31 2.91
CA LEU A 60 11.41 8.51 1.50
C LEU A 60 11.70 9.97 1.14
N GLN A 61 11.33 10.94 1.97
CA GLN A 61 11.66 12.36 1.75
C GLN A 61 13.08 12.67 2.21
N THR A 62 13.46 12.16 3.37
CA THR A 62 14.76 12.45 4.00
C THR A 62 15.81 11.36 3.79
N ASN A 63 15.39 10.17 3.35
CA ASN A 63 16.17 8.92 3.33
C ASN A 63 16.63 8.44 4.73
N ALA A 64 16.04 8.98 5.80
CA ALA A 64 16.34 8.53 7.15
C ALA A 64 15.80 7.11 7.40
N VAL A 65 16.62 6.25 8.00
CA VAL A 65 16.16 4.95 8.50
C VAL A 65 15.43 5.18 9.82
N LEU A 66 14.13 4.87 9.83
CA LEU A 66 13.26 5.02 11.00
C LEU A 66 13.32 3.80 11.92
N ALA A 67 13.45 2.61 11.32
CA ALA A 67 13.61 1.34 12.04
C ALA A 67 14.27 0.30 11.13
N GLN A 68 15.07 -0.60 11.71
CA GLN A 68 15.70 -1.73 11.03
C GLN A 68 15.47 -3.00 11.85
N GLY A 69 14.89 -4.01 11.22
CA GLY A 69 14.52 -5.29 11.83
C GLY A 69 13.19 -5.26 12.60
N VAL A 70 12.58 -6.43 12.72
CA VAL A 70 11.22 -6.62 13.30
C VAL A 70 11.06 -6.00 14.70
N ALA A 71 12.07 -6.12 15.57
CA ALA A 71 12.00 -5.58 16.93
C ALA A 71 11.93 -4.04 16.96
N ALA A 72 12.68 -3.37 16.07
CA ALA A 72 12.65 -1.92 15.94
C ALA A 72 11.35 -1.45 15.27
N ILE A 73 10.88 -2.18 14.25
CA ILE A 73 9.61 -1.88 13.57
C ILE A 73 8.42 -1.98 14.53
N ARG A 74 8.42 -3.00 15.41
CA ARG A 74 7.43 -3.12 16.48
C ARG A 74 7.42 -1.91 17.40
N SER A 75 8.59 -1.58 17.96
CA SER A 75 8.75 -0.40 18.82
C SER A 75 8.31 0.90 18.14
N HIS A 76 8.52 1.01 16.82
CA HIS A 76 8.07 2.15 16.03
C HIS A 76 6.53 2.24 15.98
N TYR A 77 5.85 1.14 15.64
CA TYR A 77 4.39 1.12 15.55
C TYR A 77 3.70 1.22 16.92
N ASP A 78 4.27 0.64 17.98
CA ASP A 78 3.77 0.81 19.35
C ASP A 78 3.68 2.29 19.72
N ARG A 79 4.74 3.06 19.42
CA ARG A 79 4.76 4.52 19.64
C ARG A 79 3.83 5.26 18.67
N PHE A 80 3.84 4.89 17.39
CA PHE A 80 3.05 5.57 16.36
C PHE A 80 1.54 5.54 16.67
N PHE A 81 1.05 4.41 17.19
CA PHE A 81 -0.35 4.23 17.54
C PHE A 81 -0.76 4.76 18.91
N GLU A 82 0.14 5.41 19.66
CA GLU A 82 -0.24 6.21 20.84
C GLU A 82 -1.18 7.36 20.45
N THR A 83 -1.11 7.81 19.18
CA THR A 83 -2.02 8.79 18.62
C THR A 83 -3.15 8.13 17.82
N PRO A 84 -4.37 8.71 17.82
CA PRO A 84 -5.50 8.16 17.08
C PRO A 84 -5.35 8.45 15.58
N VAL A 85 -4.63 7.57 14.89
CA VAL A 85 -4.40 7.62 13.44
C VAL A 85 -5.32 6.63 12.71
N GLN A 86 -5.70 6.98 11.47
CA GLN A 86 -6.39 6.10 10.53
C GLN A 86 -5.96 6.44 9.09
N CYS A 87 -5.63 5.43 8.30
CA CYS A 87 -5.21 5.61 6.91
C CYS A 87 -6.36 5.41 5.93
N LEU A 88 -6.67 6.45 5.15
CA LEU A 88 -7.57 6.39 4.00
C LEU A 88 -6.76 6.19 2.71
N LEU A 89 -7.02 5.09 2.01
CA LEU A 89 -6.40 4.79 0.71
C LEU A 89 -7.11 5.55 -0.41
N LEU A 90 -6.37 6.41 -1.11
CA LEU A 90 -6.88 7.23 -2.22
C LEU A 90 -6.55 6.62 -3.59
N GLY A 91 -5.51 5.79 -3.66
CA GLY A 91 -5.12 5.08 -4.88
C GLY A 91 -3.89 4.22 -4.65
N ARG A 92 -3.72 3.17 -5.47
CA ARG A 92 -2.62 2.21 -5.38
C ARG A 92 -2.05 1.92 -6.76
N LEU A 93 -0.73 1.95 -6.87
CA LEU A 93 0.03 1.48 -8.02
C LEU A 93 0.83 0.23 -7.62
N SER A 94 0.90 -0.77 -8.50
CA SER A 94 1.78 -1.93 -8.30
C SER A 94 2.58 -2.26 -9.55
N ILE A 95 3.86 -2.56 -9.36
CA ILE A 95 4.77 -3.02 -10.42
C ILE A 95 5.61 -4.15 -9.83
N GLY A 96 5.33 -5.39 -10.25
CA GLY A 96 5.99 -6.58 -9.68
C GLY A 96 5.73 -6.68 -8.18
N ASN A 97 6.79 -6.66 -7.36
CA ASN A 97 6.70 -6.71 -5.90
C ASN A 97 6.69 -5.33 -5.22
N VAL A 98 6.68 -4.24 -6.00
CA VAL A 98 6.66 -2.87 -5.47
C VAL A 98 5.24 -2.33 -5.52
N VAL A 99 4.78 -1.75 -4.41
CA VAL A 99 3.47 -1.13 -4.25
C VAL A 99 3.64 0.28 -3.72
N VAL A 100 2.94 1.24 -4.32
CA VAL A 100 2.92 2.64 -3.90
C VAL A 100 1.48 3.04 -3.61
N ASP A 101 1.25 3.49 -2.38
CA ASP A 101 -0.05 3.97 -1.91
C ASP A 101 -0.07 5.50 -1.86
N ARG A 102 -1.10 6.08 -2.47
CA ARG A 102 -1.50 7.45 -2.20
C ARG A 102 -2.51 7.41 -1.07
N GLN A 103 -2.17 8.01 0.07
CA GLN A 103 -2.95 7.89 1.31
C GLN A 103 -3.14 9.23 2.02
N LEU A 104 -4.11 9.28 2.94
CA LEU A 104 -4.33 10.35 3.91
C LEU A 104 -4.34 9.72 5.32
N LEU A 105 -3.57 10.28 6.26
CA LEU A 105 -3.43 9.82 7.65
C LEU A 105 -4.14 10.74 8.63
#